data_AF-A0A6J4SFJ3-F1
#
_entry.id   AF-A0A6J4SFJ3-F1
#
_cell.length_a   1.000
_cell.length_b   1.000
_cell.length_c   1.000
_cell.angle_alpha   90.00
_cell.angle_beta   90.00
_cell.angle_gamma   90.00
#
_symmetry.space_group_name_H-M   'P 1'
#
loop_
_entity.id
_entity.type
_entity.pdbx_description
1 polymer ?
#
loop_
_entity_poly.entity_id
_entity_poly.type
_entity_poly.pdbx_seq_one_letter_code
_entity_poly.pdbx_strand_id
1 'polypeptide(L)'
;MIDVTTDGNGAREIEVGLAPEVPATLPVLPLRETVPFPETLTPLAIGQERSVQLVNDVLAGNRMLVMVASREPEVEEPSPKQLYEVGVVGVIARMLKVPDGTLRVLVQGGQRVRIDSWTSELPYLVAKIAEQPDVVEESPELTALMRNVQQTFSQIVEAVPYLPEELQIAVANVEDPRALSHLISGSLRLGTEEKQALLEEVNVARRLRRLTEALARELEVISIGSEIQNQVQSDMDRTQREFILRQQLKAIQMELGEFDESAAEANELREQLAAIELPDEVRKQADRELGRLENLPPAAAEHGVIRTYLEWIASLPWDKATDDNLDLDHAAQVLDEDHYGLEQVKERILEFLAVRKLNPQARGSILSFVGPPGVGKTSLGKSIARALGREFERISAGGVRDEAEIRGHRRTYIGAMPGTIIRALRDAGSNNPLFMIDEID
;
A
#
# COMPACT_ATOMS: atom_id res chain seq x y z
N MET A 1 17.64 -23.32 40.51
CA MET A 1 18.96 -23.23 39.86
C MET A 1 18.85 -22.28 38.67
N ILE A 2 19.22 -21.01 38.79
CA ILE A 2 20.01 -20.36 39.86
C ILE A 2 19.14 -19.81 41.00
N ASP A 3 19.71 -19.70 42.22
CA ASP A 3 19.03 -19.41 43.49
C ASP A 3 20.01 -18.68 44.45
N VAL A 4 19.63 -17.82 45.42
CA VAL A 4 18.32 -17.18 45.67
C VAL A 4 18.41 -15.67 45.32
N THR A 5 18.66 -14.62 46.14
CA THR A 5 18.67 -14.33 47.62
C THR A 5 18.82 -12.80 47.76
N THR A 6 18.14 -11.97 48.57
CA THR A 6 16.83 -11.98 49.28
C THR A 6 16.64 -10.56 49.85
N ASP A 7 15.41 -10.06 49.98
CA ASP A 7 15.03 -9.43 51.25
C ASP A 7 13.52 -9.57 51.53
N GLY A 8 13.16 -9.64 52.80
CA GLY A 8 11.92 -10.29 53.23
C GLY A 8 10.69 -9.40 53.32
N ASN A 9 9.66 -9.70 52.53
CA ASN A 9 8.29 -9.67 53.05
C ASN A 9 7.44 -10.78 52.41
N GLY A 10 6.44 -11.28 53.15
CA GLY A 10 5.71 -12.49 52.76
C GLY A 10 4.96 -12.32 51.44
N ALA A 11 5.22 -13.19 50.47
CA ALA A 11 4.48 -13.23 49.22
C ALA A 11 3.01 -13.56 49.50
N ARG A 12 2.15 -12.54 49.43
CA ARG A 12 0.72 -12.77 49.24
C ARG A 12 0.52 -13.16 47.79
N GLU A 13 0.24 -14.43 47.54
CA GLU A 13 -0.54 -14.80 46.37
C GLU A 13 -1.87 -14.06 46.47
N ILE A 14 -2.03 -13.05 45.62
CA ILE A 14 -3.32 -12.42 45.41
C ILE A 14 -4.03 -13.31 44.40
N GLU A 15 -4.81 -14.28 44.90
CA GLU A 15 -5.85 -14.90 44.09
C GLU A 15 -6.74 -13.77 43.56
N VAL A 16 -6.72 -13.55 42.24
CA VAL A 16 -7.59 -12.56 41.58
C VAL A 16 -8.98 -13.18 41.42
N GLY A 17 -9.61 -13.46 42.55
CA GLY A 17 -10.97 -13.96 42.64
C GLY A 17 -11.99 -12.86 42.37
N LEU A 18 -12.97 -13.17 41.53
CA LEU A 18 -14.07 -12.31 41.07
C LEU A 18 -13.63 -11.14 40.17
N ALA A 19 -14.28 -11.04 39.00
CA ALA A 19 -14.19 -9.84 38.17
C ALA A 19 -14.79 -8.65 38.94
N PRO A 20 -14.15 -7.46 38.94
CA PRO A 20 -14.70 -6.29 39.60
C PRO A 20 -16.01 -5.85 38.92
N GLU A 21 -17.02 -5.48 39.71
CA GLU A 21 -18.25 -4.89 39.16
C GLU A 21 -17.91 -3.67 38.29
N VAL A 22 -18.32 -3.72 37.02
CA VAL A 22 -18.11 -2.61 36.08
C VAL A 22 -19.01 -1.45 36.50
N PRO A 23 -18.46 -0.25 36.80
CA PRO A 23 -19.28 0.88 37.19
C PRO A 23 -20.22 1.31 36.07
N ALA A 24 -21.48 1.61 36.41
CA ALA A 24 -22.48 2.13 35.47
C ALA A 24 -22.16 3.53 34.87
N THR A 25 -20.98 4.08 35.14
CA THR A 25 -20.44 5.30 34.54
C THR A 25 -18.91 5.23 34.53
N LEU A 26 -18.28 5.40 33.37
CA LEU A 26 -16.82 5.33 33.20
C LEU A 26 -16.31 6.43 32.26
N PRO A 27 -15.03 6.84 32.38
CA PRO A 27 -14.36 7.66 31.37
C PRO A 27 -14.25 6.93 30.04
N VAL A 28 -14.43 7.66 28.93
CA VAL A 28 -14.39 7.11 27.57
C VAL A 28 -13.15 7.62 26.84
N LEU A 29 -12.34 6.69 26.33
CA LEU A 29 -11.14 6.95 25.54
C LEU A 29 -11.45 6.74 24.04
N PRO A 30 -11.48 7.81 23.23
CA PRO A 30 -11.56 7.69 21.78
C PRO A 30 -10.34 7.00 21.18
N LEU A 31 -10.58 6.09 20.23
CA LEU A 31 -9.55 5.39 19.46
C LEU A 31 -9.68 5.77 17.98
N ARG A 32 -8.63 6.37 17.41
CA ARG A 32 -8.63 6.89 16.03
C ARG A 32 -8.51 5.76 15.00
N GLU A 33 -7.49 4.91 15.14
CA GLU A 33 -7.07 3.93 14.11
C GLU A 33 -7.38 2.47 14.45
N THR A 34 -8.10 2.18 15.54
CA THR A 34 -8.33 0.79 15.98
C THR A 34 -9.65 0.58 16.72
N VAL A 35 -10.20 -0.62 16.58
CA VAL A 35 -11.40 -1.11 17.27
C VAL A 35 -10.97 -2.13 18.32
N PRO A 36 -11.35 -1.97 19.59
CA PRO A 36 -11.00 -2.90 20.66
C PRO A 36 -11.92 -4.13 20.62
N PHE A 37 -11.40 -5.29 21.04
CA PHE A 37 -12.21 -6.51 21.20
C PHE A 37 -12.10 -7.05 22.63
N PRO A 38 -13.18 -7.65 23.18
CA PRO A 38 -13.13 -8.33 24.47
C PRO A 38 -12.00 -9.35 24.56
N GLU A 39 -11.44 -9.51 25.76
CA GLU A 39 -10.36 -10.45 26.10
C GLU A 39 -9.00 -10.21 25.39
N THR A 40 -8.93 -9.28 24.42
CA THR A 40 -7.68 -8.91 23.74
C THR A 40 -6.84 -7.90 24.52
N LEU A 41 -5.53 -7.88 24.27
CA LEU A 41 -4.61 -6.85 24.76
C LEU A 41 -4.37 -5.79 23.67
N THR A 42 -4.88 -4.58 23.87
CA THR A 42 -4.73 -3.46 22.94
C THR A 42 -3.57 -2.54 23.37
N PRO A 43 -2.46 -2.45 22.61
CA PRO A 43 -1.42 -1.46 22.84
C PRO A 43 -1.83 -0.12 22.25
N LEU A 44 -1.74 0.96 23.02
CA LEU A 44 -2.15 2.31 22.61
C LEU A 44 -1.04 3.34 22.85
N ALA A 45 -0.95 4.32 21.95
CA ALA A 45 -0.12 5.51 22.09
C ALA A 45 -1.02 6.73 22.28
N ILE A 46 -0.79 7.50 23.35
CA ILE A 46 -1.70 8.57 23.79
C ILE A 46 -0.87 9.83 24.02
N GLY A 47 -1.05 10.83 23.15
CA GLY A 47 -0.35 12.12 23.21
C GLY A 47 -1.22 13.34 23.48
N GLN A 48 -2.53 13.26 23.24
CA GLN A 48 -3.47 14.37 23.43
C GLN A 48 -3.68 14.66 24.92
N GLU A 49 -3.64 15.93 25.33
CA GLU A 49 -3.71 16.33 26.75
C GLU A 49 -4.95 15.78 27.45
N ARG A 50 -6.13 15.88 26.82
CA ARG A 50 -7.41 15.32 27.26
C ARG A 50 -7.35 13.82 27.57
N SER A 51 -6.75 13.05 26.67
CA SER A 51 -6.62 11.59 26.77
C SER A 51 -5.49 11.16 27.73
N VAL A 52 -4.42 11.95 27.82
CA VAL A 52 -3.36 11.79 28.84
C VAL A 52 -3.91 12.05 30.23
N GLN A 53 -4.74 13.08 30.41
CA GLN A 53 -5.41 13.35 31.69
C GLN A 53 -6.34 12.20 32.08
N LEU A 54 -7.19 11.73 31.17
CA LEU A 54 -8.07 10.57 31.39
C LEU A 54 -7.28 9.37 31.93
N VAL A 55 -6.15 9.03 31.31
CA VAL A 55 -5.33 7.89 31.73
C VAL A 55 -4.72 8.10 33.12
N ASN A 56 -4.24 9.32 33.45
CA ASN A 56 -3.69 9.61 34.77
C ASN A 56 -4.76 9.50 35.88
N ASP A 57 -5.95 10.04 35.64
CA ASP A 57 -7.06 10.03 36.60
C ASP A 57 -7.62 8.60 36.78
N VAL A 58 -7.74 7.82 35.69
CA VAL A 58 -8.14 6.40 35.71
C VAL A 58 -7.10 5.53 36.45
N LEU A 59 -5.80 5.80 36.30
CA LEU A 59 -4.72 5.09 37.00
C LEU A 59 -4.70 5.32 38.52
N ALA A 60 -5.18 6.47 38.98
CA ALA A 60 -5.36 6.77 40.40
C ALA A 60 -6.62 6.12 41.01
N GLY A 61 -7.58 5.75 40.17
CA GLY A 61 -8.82 5.08 40.56
C GLY A 61 -8.80 3.56 40.35
N ASN A 62 -9.88 3.03 39.78
CA ASN A 62 -10.11 1.60 39.55
C ASN A 62 -9.43 1.04 38.29
N ARG A 63 -8.65 1.85 37.55
CA ARG A 63 -7.99 1.51 36.27
C ARG A 63 -8.91 1.10 35.13
N MET A 64 -10.23 1.30 35.25
CA MET A 64 -11.22 1.02 34.22
C MET A 64 -11.54 2.27 33.39
N LEU A 65 -11.63 2.08 32.08
CA LEU A 65 -12.13 3.04 31.09
C LEU A 65 -12.97 2.31 30.03
N VAL A 66 -13.62 3.04 29.13
CA VAL A 66 -14.29 2.46 27.96
C VAL A 66 -13.50 2.86 26.71
N MET A 67 -13.07 1.87 25.94
CA MET A 67 -12.42 2.07 24.65
C MET A 67 -13.48 2.10 23.55
N VAL A 68 -13.52 3.17 22.75
CA VAL A 68 -14.55 3.39 21.71
C VAL A 68 -13.89 3.95 20.46
N ALA A 69 -14.18 3.36 19.29
CA ALA A 69 -13.64 3.83 18.02
C ALA A 69 -14.25 5.18 17.58
N SER A 70 -13.46 5.99 16.88
CA SER A 70 -13.94 7.17 16.16
C SER A 70 -14.52 6.77 14.80
N ARG A 71 -15.60 7.44 14.40
CA ARG A 71 -16.12 7.45 13.02
C ARG A 71 -15.26 8.30 12.10
N GLU A 72 -14.59 9.31 12.67
CA GLU A 72 -13.76 10.28 11.98
C GLU A 72 -12.33 10.20 12.56
N PRO A 73 -11.41 9.42 11.96
CA PRO A 73 -10.06 9.22 12.50
C PRO A 73 -9.19 10.48 12.42
N GLU A 74 -9.50 11.42 11.53
CA GLU A 74 -8.78 12.69 11.36
C GLU A 74 -9.03 13.69 12.48
N VAL A 75 -10.14 13.56 13.21
CA VAL A 75 -10.52 14.51 14.27
C VAL A 75 -9.74 14.19 15.54
N GLU A 76 -8.99 15.18 16.06
CA GLU A 76 -8.18 15.00 17.25
C GLU A 76 -9.03 14.81 18.51
N GLU A 77 -9.96 15.73 18.78
CA GLU A 77 -10.87 15.66 19.92
C GLU A 77 -12.30 15.38 19.45
N PRO A 78 -12.66 14.12 19.13
CA PRO A 78 -14.00 13.79 18.69
C PRO A 78 -15.03 14.11 19.77
N SER A 79 -16.14 14.70 19.31
CA SER A 79 -17.33 14.92 20.12
C SER A 79 -18.11 13.61 20.32
N PRO A 80 -19.03 13.55 21.30
CA PRO A 80 -19.95 12.43 21.51
C PRO A 80 -20.66 11.84 20.27
N LYS A 81 -20.83 12.63 19.21
CA LYS A 81 -21.52 12.23 17.96
C LYS A 81 -20.59 11.60 16.92
N GLN A 82 -19.29 11.83 17.03
CA GLN A 82 -18.26 11.34 16.10
C GLN A 82 -17.68 9.98 16.54
N LEU A 83 -18.24 9.39 17.60
CA LEU A 83 -17.88 8.07 18.11
C LEU A 83 -18.94 7.03 17.73
N TYR A 84 -18.56 5.76 17.76
CA TYR A 84 -19.53 4.67 17.74
C TYR A 84 -20.21 4.50 19.10
N GLU A 85 -21.39 3.89 19.11
CA GLU A 85 -22.19 3.71 20.35
C GLU A 85 -21.73 2.48 21.16
N VAL A 86 -20.97 1.58 20.54
CA VAL A 86 -20.52 0.31 21.12
C VAL A 86 -19.00 0.29 21.25
N GLY A 87 -18.52 -0.17 22.40
CA GLY A 87 -17.10 -0.27 22.72
C GLY A 87 -16.80 -1.38 23.72
N VAL A 88 -15.60 -1.37 24.28
CA VAL A 88 -15.13 -2.41 25.23
C VAL A 88 -14.62 -1.76 26.50
N VAL A 89 -15.02 -2.27 27.66
CA VAL A 89 -14.46 -1.85 28.96
C VAL A 89 -13.02 -2.32 29.02
N GLY A 90 -12.08 -1.39 29.17
CA GLY A 90 -10.65 -1.66 29.23
C GLY A 90 -10.09 -1.48 30.63
N VAL A 91 -9.26 -2.43 31.08
CA VAL A 91 -8.43 -2.29 32.31
C VAL A 91 -7.00 -1.96 31.90
N ILE A 92 -6.43 -0.87 32.42
CA ILE A 92 -5.03 -0.51 32.14
C ILE A 92 -4.08 -1.49 32.85
N ALA A 93 -3.53 -2.43 32.10
CA ALA A 93 -2.63 -3.47 32.60
C ALA A 93 -1.19 -2.96 32.78
N ARG A 94 -0.69 -2.11 31.86
CA ARG A 94 0.63 -1.47 31.94
C ARG A 94 0.60 -0.04 31.37
N MET A 95 1.47 0.82 31.89
CA MET A 95 1.71 2.17 31.36
C MET A 95 3.22 2.47 31.41
N LEU A 96 3.73 3.11 30.36
CA LEU A 96 5.06 3.69 30.26
C LEU A 96 4.91 5.16 29.82
N LYS A 97 5.50 6.10 30.57
CA LYS A 97 5.61 7.50 30.15
C LYS A 97 6.90 7.70 29.35
N VAL A 98 6.78 8.28 28.17
CA VAL A 98 7.89 8.53 27.24
C VAL A 98 8.45 9.96 27.48
N PRO A 99 9.75 10.23 27.25
CA PRO A 99 10.34 11.55 27.50
C PRO A 99 9.76 12.71 26.66
N ASP A 100 9.06 12.41 25.56
CA ASP A 100 8.31 13.37 24.74
C ASP A 100 6.99 13.83 25.39
N GLY A 101 6.61 13.23 26.53
CA GLY A 101 5.37 13.51 27.25
C GLY A 101 4.25 12.51 26.99
N THR A 102 4.33 11.71 25.92
CA THR A 102 3.30 10.73 25.54
C THR A 102 3.25 9.54 26.51
N LEU A 103 2.09 8.88 26.56
CA LEU A 103 1.89 7.63 27.29
C LEU A 103 1.77 6.47 26.30
N ARG A 104 2.52 5.39 26.55
CA ARG A 104 2.30 4.08 25.93
C ARG A 104 1.62 3.20 26.96
N VAL A 105 0.37 2.79 26.69
CA VAL A 105 -0.41 1.93 27.58
C VAL A 105 -0.72 0.60 26.92
N LEU A 106 -0.85 -0.44 27.74
CA LEU A 106 -1.40 -1.73 27.33
C LEU A 106 -2.70 -1.93 28.11
N VAL A 107 -3.82 -2.00 27.40
CA VAL A 107 -5.16 -2.12 27.96
C VAL A 107 -5.70 -3.51 27.67
N GLN A 108 -6.20 -4.19 28.68
CA GLN A 108 -6.88 -5.48 28.52
C GLN A 108 -8.38 -5.25 28.33
N GLY A 109 -8.94 -5.77 27.24
CA GLY A 109 -10.37 -5.79 27.01
C GLY A 109 -11.08 -6.71 27.99
N GLY A 110 -12.03 -6.17 28.75
CA GLY A 110 -13.08 -6.91 29.42
C GLY A 110 -14.31 -7.03 28.50
N GLN A 111 -15.50 -6.83 29.05
CA GLN A 111 -16.76 -6.98 28.33
C GLN A 111 -17.09 -5.85 27.34
N ARG A 112 -17.85 -6.18 26.29
CA ARG A 112 -18.48 -5.21 25.38
C ARG A 112 -19.62 -4.47 26.08
N VAL A 113 -19.70 -3.17 25.83
CA VAL A 113 -20.72 -2.26 26.37
C VAL A 113 -21.25 -1.32 25.30
N ARG A 114 -22.50 -0.89 25.46
CA ARG A 114 -23.11 0.21 24.71
C ARG A 114 -23.19 1.46 25.58
N ILE A 115 -22.91 2.62 24.99
CA ILE A 115 -23.13 3.94 25.60
C ILE A 115 -24.64 4.21 25.67
N ASP A 116 -25.14 4.55 26.86
CA ASP A 116 -26.54 4.98 27.07
C ASP A 116 -26.68 6.51 27.05
N SER A 117 -25.77 7.22 27.71
CA SER A 117 -25.82 8.68 27.80
C SER A 117 -24.50 9.26 28.27
N TRP A 118 -24.07 10.36 27.67
CA TRP A 118 -22.90 11.13 28.11
C TRP A 118 -23.20 11.92 29.38
N THR A 119 -22.28 11.89 30.35
CA THR A 119 -22.42 12.55 31.67
C THR A 119 -21.46 13.72 31.86
N SER A 120 -20.34 13.75 31.15
CA SER A 120 -19.51 14.94 30.95
C SER A 120 -18.74 14.85 29.64
N GLU A 121 -18.34 16.00 29.10
CA GLU A 121 -17.39 16.12 27.99
C GLU A 121 -16.04 16.73 28.41
N LEU A 122 -15.99 17.36 29.59
CA LEU A 122 -14.81 18.01 30.15
C LEU A 122 -14.49 17.46 31.57
N PRO A 123 -13.21 17.33 31.96
CA PRO A 123 -12.02 17.55 31.12
C PRO A 123 -11.91 16.53 29.97
N TYR A 124 -12.47 15.34 30.13
CA TYR A 124 -12.57 14.30 29.11
C TYR A 124 -14.00 13.72 29.06
N LEU A 125 -14.27 12.89 28.06
CA LEU A 125 -15.56 12.21 27.90
C LEU A 125 -15.83 11.23 29.06
N VAL A 126 -17.05 11.27 29.59
CA VAL A 126 -17.56 10.31 30.58
C VAL A 126 -18.97 9.90 30.16
N ALA A 127 -19.28 8.60 30.22
CA ALA A 127 -20.56 8.07 29.79
C ALA A 127 -21.13 7.04 30.77
N LYS A 128 -22.47 6.96 30.82
CA LYS A 128 -23.19 5.77 31.31
C LYS A 128 -23.13 4.68 30.25
N ILE A 129 -22.98 3.45 30.73
CA ILE A 129 -22.82 2.25 29.91
C ILE A 129 -23.78 1.16 30.36
N ALA A 130 -24.26 0.39 29.38
CA ALA A 130 -24.98 -0.86 29.59
C ALA A 130 -24.17 -2.02 29.01
N GLU A 131 -24.22 -3.18 29.66
CA GLU A 131 -23.60 -4.41 29.14
C GLU A 131 -24.30 -4.86 27.86
N GLN A 132 -23.52 -5.33 26.89
CA GLN A 132 -24.02 -5.88 25.63
C GLN A 132 -23.43 -7.28 25.42
N PRO A 133 -23.85 -8.29 26.21
CA PRO A 133 -23.26 -9.63 26.20
C PRO A 133 -23.48 -10.37 24.89
N ASP A 134 -22.67 -11.40 24.65
CA ASP A 134 -22.79 -12.26 23.47
C ASP A 134 -23.95 -13.25 23.56
N VAL A 135 -24.69 -13.35 22.46
CA VAL A 135 -25.73 -14.35 22.22
C VAL A 135 -25.09 -15.53 21.48
N VAL A 136 -25.01 -16.67 22.17
CA VAL A 136 -24.53 -17.94 21.62
C VAL A 136 -25.70 -18.92 21.57
N GLU A 137 -25.93 -19.50 20.39
CA GLU A 137 -26.96 -20.51 20.14
C GLU A 137 -26.25 -21.78 19.64
N GLU A 138 -26.10 -22.76 20.54
CA GLU A 138 -25.38 -24.01 20.26
C GLU A 138 -26.02 -24.78 19.11
N SER A 139 -25.24 -25.02 18.05
CA SER A 139 -25.72 -25.63 16.83
C SER A 139 -24.60 -26.30 16.03
N PRO A 140 -24.89 -27.34 15.23
CA PRO A 140 -23.89 -27.95 14.35
C PRO A 140 -23.29 -26.96 13.34
N GLU A 141 -24.04 -25.92 12.97
CA GLU A 141 -23.53 -24.84 12.11
C GLU A 141 -22.48 -23.99 12.84
N LEU A 142 -22.71 -23.61 14.10
CA LEU A 142 -21.73 -22.87 14.90
C LEU A 142 -20.40 -23.63 15.00
N THR A 143 -20.44 -24.93 15.29
CA THR A 143 -19.23 -25.78 15.33
C THR A 143 -18.53 -25.88 13.95
N ALA A 144 -19.29 -25.89 12.86
CA ALA A 144 -18.73 -25.91 11.50
C ALA A 144 -18.07 -24.55 11.15
N LEU A 145 -18.70 -23.44 11.51
CA LEU A 145 -18.18 -22.09 11.31
C LEU A 145 -16.88 -21.86 12.10
N MET A 146 -16.82 -22.27 13.37
CA MET A 146 -15.58 -22.22 14.16
C MET A 146 -14.41 -22.91 13.47
N ARG A 147 -14.61 -24.17 13.02
CA ARG A 147 -13.57 -24.96 12.36
C ARG A 147 -13.12 -24.34 11.04
N ASN A 148 -14.06 -23.82 10.25
CA ASN A 148 -13.72 -23.12 9.01
C ASN A 148 -12.92 -21.84 9.28
N VAL A 149 -13.37 -21.00 10.22
CA VAL A 149 -12.67 -19.78 10.65
C VAL A 149 -11.26 -20.08 11.17
N GLN A 150 -11.08 -21.12 12.00
CA GLN A 150 -9.77 -21.59 12.47
C GLN A 150 -8.87 -22.06 11.32
N GLN A 151 -9.41 -22.84 10.38
CA GLN A 151 -8.66 -23.37 9.24
C GLN A 151 -8.21 -22.26 8.29
N THR A 152 -9.10 -21.36 7.88
CA THR A 152 -8.78 -20.27 6.96
C THR A 152 -7.87 -19.23 7.60
N PHE A 153 -8.04 -18.92 8.89
CA PHE A 153 -7.07 -18.07 9.61
C PHE A 153 -5.68 -18.72 9.72
N SER A 154 -5.60 -20.03 9.93
CA SER A 154 -4.32 -20.76 9.94
C SER A 154 -3.59 -20.64 8.60
N GLN A 155 -4.30 -20.79 7.48
CA GLN A 155 -3.75 -20.61 6.13
C GLN A 155 -3.24 -19.17 5.90
N ILE A 156 -3.91 -18.17 6.47
CA ILE A 156 -3.45 -16.78 6.43
C ILE A 156 -2.17 -16.59 7.26
N VAL A 157 -2.06 -17.18 8.46
CA VAL A 157 -0.82 -17.10 9.27
C VAL A 157 0.35 -17.75 8.54
N GLU A 158 0.18 -18.95 7.98
CA GLU A 158 1.21 -19.66 7.21
C GLU A 158 1.70 -18.88 5.98
N ALA A 159 0.84 -18.07 5.36
CA ALA A 159 1.16 -17.30 4.16
C ALA A 159 1.68 -15.86 4.44
N VAL A 160 1.66 -15.37 5.69
CA VAL A 160 1.85 -13.94 6.01
C VAL A 160 2.97 -13.73 7.04
N PRO A 161 4.20 -13.35 6.62
CA PRO A 161 5.37 -13.24 7.50
C PRO A 161 5.34 -12.21 8.65
N TYR A 162 4.26 -11.44 8.81
CA TYR A 162 4.10 -10.52 9.95
C TYR A 162 3.25 -11.09 11.10
N LEU A 163 2.63 -12.26 10.92
CA LEU A 163 1.84 -12.94 11.95
C LEU A 163 2.73 -13.97 12.68
N PRO A 164 2.88 -13.89 14.02
CA PRO A 164 3.63 -14.89 14.77
C PRO A 164 2.98 -16.29 14.71
N GLU A 165 3.79 -17.34 14.57
CA GLU A 165 3.34 -18.74 14.57
C GLU A 165 2.55 -19.10 15.85
N GLU A 166 2.87 -18.45 16.97
CA GLU A 166 2.15 -18.61 18.24
C GLU A 166 0.66 -18.22 18.15
N LEU A 167 0.27 -17.35 17.20
CA LEU A 167 -1.14 -17.03 16.96
C LEU A 167 -1.91 -18.19 16.31
N GLN A 168 -1.26 -18.97 15.44
CA GLN A 168 -1.86 -20.18 14.86
C GLN A 168 -2.13 -21.21 15.96
N ILE A 169 -1.15 -21.43 16.83
CA ILE A 169 -1.28 -22.32 18.00
C ILE A 169 -2.36 -21.81 18.96
N ALA A 170 -2.42 -20.50 19.23
CA ALA A 170 -3.45 -19.92 20.08
C ALA A 170 -4.86 -20.17 19.50
N VAL A 171 -5.10 -19.77 18.24
CA VAL A 171 -6.41 -19.91 17.55
C VAL A 171 -6.86 -21.36 17.44
N ALA A 172 -5.96 -22.30 17.18
CA ALA A 172 -6.28 -23.73 17.08
C ALA A 172 -6.73 -24.34 18.42
N ASN A 173 -6.37 -23.74 19.56
CA ASN A 173 -6.74 -24.22 20.90
C ASN A 173 -7.92 -23.46 21.54
N VAL A 174 -8.55 -22.50 20.85
CA VAL A 174 -9.73 -21.81 21.40
C VAL A 174 -11.00 -22.64 21.19
N GLU A 175 -11.58 -23.13 22.29
CA GLU A 175 -12.85 -23.88 22.30
C GLU A 175 -14.10 -23.00 22.41
N ASP A 176 -13.99 -21.75 22.88
CA ASP A 176 -15.13 -20.83 22.96
C ASP A 176 -15.30 -19.98 21.69
N PRO A 177 -16.49 -19.98 21.04
CA PRO A 177 -16.72 -19.21 19.82
C PRO A 177 -16.65 -17.68 20.01
N ARG A 178 -16.85 -17.15 21.24
CA ARG A 178 -16.76 -15.70 21.51
C ARG A 178 -15.30 -15.28 21.44
N ALA A 179 -14.45 -15.87 22.27
CA ALA A 179 -13.01 -15.65 22.35
C ALA A 179 -12.33 -15.87 20.99
N LEU A 180 -12.70 -16.93 20.26
CA LEU A 180 -12.21 -17.20 18.91
C LEU A 180 -12.50 -16.02 17.97
N SER A 181 -13.75 -15.53 17.97
CA SER A 181 -14.16 -14.41 17.13
C SER A 181 -13.47 -13.09 17.51
N HIS A 182 -13.25 -12.85 18.81
CA HIS A 182 -12.59 -11.65 19.32
C HIS A 182 -11.09 -11.63 18.98
N LEU A 183 -10.40 -12.75 19.18
CA LEU A 183 -8.97 -12.92 18.88
C LEU A 183 -8.70 -12.65 17.39
N ILE A 184 -9.44 -13.32 16.50
CA ILE A 184 -9.27 -13.17 15.05
C ILE A 184 -9.65 -11.76 14.58
N SER A 185 -10.75 -11.17 15.08
CA SER A 185 -11.13 -9.79 14.73
C SER A 185 -10.09 -8.75 15.19
N GLY A 186 -9.40 -9.02 16.31
CA GLY A 186 -8.26 -8.25 16.77
C GLY A 186 -7.07 -8.35 15.82
N SER A 187 -6.66 -9.57 15.45
CA SER A 187 -5.45 -9.86 14.65
C SER A 187 -5.55 -9.49 13.16
N LEU A 188 -6.73 -9.56 12.53
CA LEU A 188 -6.89 -9.24 11.09
C LEU A 188 -6.72 -7.75 10.79
N ARG A 189 -6.30 -7.40 9.55
CA ARG A 189 -6.13 -6.01 9.08
C ARG A 189 -7.39 -5.43 8.40
N LEU A 190 -8.56 -5.70 8.97
CA LEU A 190 -9.83 -5.15 8.48
C LEU A 190 -9.97 -3.64 8.81
N GLY A 191 -10.71 -2.91 7.99
CA GLY A 191 -10.98 -1.48 8.18
C GLY A 191 -11.86 -1.20 9.40
N THR A 192 -11.80 0.02 9.94
CA THR A 192 -12.48 0.42 11.19
C THR A 192 -13.98 0.14 11.18
N GLU A 193 -14.68 0.43 10.08
CA GLU A 193 -16.13 0.16 9.95
C GLU A 193 -16.44 -1.35 9.99
N GLU A 194 -15.65 -2.17 9.30
CA GLU A 194 -15.85 -3.63 9.29
C GLU A 194 -15.54 -4.25 10.66
N LYS A 195 -14.44 -3.84 11.32
CA LYS A 195 -14.12 -4.27 12.69
C LYS A 195 -15.20 -3.83 13.67
N GLN A 196 -15.68 -2.59 13.58
CA GLN A 196 -16.74 -2.08 14.46
C GLN A 196 -18.03 -2.85 14.26
N ALA A 197 -18.41 -3.13 13.01
CA ALA A 197 -19.60 -3.92 12.70
C ALA A 197 -19.46 -5.40 13.13
N LEU A 198 -18.24 -5.95 13.28
CA LEU A 198 -17.99 -7.25 13.93
C LEU A 198 -18.15 -7.16 15.46
N LEU A 199 -17.67 -6.08 16.09
CA LEU A 199 -17.86 -5.81 17.51
C LEU A 199 -19.35 -5.64 17.87
N GLU A 200 -20.13 -4.97 17.01
CA GLU A 200 -21.55 -4.67 17.21
C GLU A 200 -22.48 -5.88 17.01
N GLU A 201 -22.11 -6.86 16.18
CA GLU A 201 -22.92 -8.07 15.97
C GLU A 201 -22.87 -9.00 17.20
N VAL A 202 -23.94 -8.97 18.00
CA VAL A 202 -24.06 -9.73 19.27
C VAL A 202 -24.27 -11.23 19.08
N ASN A 203 -24.77 -11.68 17.92
CA ASN A 203 -24.96 -13.10 17.65
C ASN A 203 -23.67 -13.71 17.10
N VAL A 204 -23.05 -14.60 17.88
CA VAL A 204 -21.70 -15.09 17.58
C VAL A 204 -21.66 -15.94 16.30
N ALA A 205 -22.72 -16.69 15.99
CA ALA A 205 -22.81 -17.42 14.71
C ALA A 205 -22.82 -16.46 13.50
N ARG A 206 -23.55 -15.35 13.57
CA ARG A 206 -23.51 -14.31 12.52
C ARG A 206 -22.14 -13.64 12.42
N ARG A 207 -21.51 -13.31 13.56
CA ARG A 207 -20.14 -12.75 13.57
C ARG A 207 -19.14 -13.71 12.92
N LEU A 208 -19.23 -15.00 13.21
CA LEU A 208 -18.38 -16.03 12.59
C LEU A 208 -18.63 -16.19 11.09
N ARG A 209 -19.88 -16.11 10.59
CA ARG A 209 -20.15 -16.07 9.14
C ARG A 209 -19.47 -14.85 8.48
N ARG A 210 -19.59 -13.67 9.08
CA ARG A 210 -18.96 -12.44 8.57
C ARG A 210 -17.42 -12.51 8.62
N LEU A 211 -16.86 -13.17 9.64
CA LEU A 211 -15.43 -13.48 9.70
C LEU A 211 -15.02 -14.47 8.60
N THR A 212 -15.77 -15.54 8.32
CA THR A 212 -15.52 -16.43 7.18
C THR A 212 -15.45 -15.66 5.86
N GLU A 213 -16.39 -14.74 5.62
CA GLU A 213 -16.40 -13.90 4.42
C GLU A 213 -15.19 -12.96 4.33
N ALA A 214 -14.77 -12.35 5.46
CA ALA A 214 -13.59 -11.47 5.51
C ALA A 214 -12.28 -12.25 5.34
N LEU A 215 -12.16 -13.42 5.99
CA LEU A 215 -11.02 -14.33 5.86
C LEU A 215 -10.87 -14.86 4.43
N ALA A 216 -11.98 -15.16 3.74
CA ALA A 216 -11.95 -15.58 2.34
C ALA A 216 -11.39 -14.48 1.42
N ARG A 217 -11.83 -13.22 1.60
CA ARG A 217 -11.30 -12.06 0.85
C ARG A 217 -9.81 -11.84 1.11
N GLU A 218 -9.39 -11.88 2.38
CA GLU A 218 -7.97 -11.69 2.75
C GLU A 218 -7.09 -12.78 2.14
N LEU A 219 -7.51 -14.05 2.20
CA LEU A 219 -6.79 -15.19 1.61
C LEU A 219 -6.70 -15.11 0.08
N GLU A 220 -7.75 -14.63 -0.60
CA GLU A 220 -7.76 -14.39 -2.05
C GLU A 220 -6.73 -13.31 -2.46
N VAL A 221 -6.69 -12.18 -1.72
CA VAL A 221 -5.69 -11.12 -1.93
C VAL A 221 -4.27 -11.64 -1.70
N ILE A 222 -4.06 -12.46 -0.66
CA ILE A 222 -2.76 -13.09 -0.38
C ILE A 222 -2.37 -14.06 -1.51
N SER A 223 -3.28 -14.88 -2.02
CA SER A 223 -2.97 -15.80 -3.13
C SER A 223 -2.58 -15.06 -4.41
N ILE A 224 -3.29 -13.99 -4.78
CA ILE A 224 -2.97 -13.16 -5.95
C ILE A 224 -1.60 -12.50 -5.77
N GLY A 225 -1.30 -11.99 -4.57
CA GLY A 225 0.03 -11.44 -4.25
C GLY A 225 1.15 -12.47 -4.40
N SER A 226 0.90 -13.71 -3.96
CA SER A 226 1.84 -14.83 -4.12
C SER A 226 2.02 -15.24 -5.58
N GLU A 227 0.96 -15.32 -6.37
CA GLU A 227 1.03 -15.61 -7.81
C GLU A 227 1.86 -14.55 -8.56
N ILE A 228 1.65 -13.25 -8.28
CA ILE A 228 2.44 -12.16 -8.85
C ILE A 228 3.92 -12.29 -8.45
N GLN A 229 4.22 -12.56 -7.18
CA GLN A 229 5.59 -12.74 -6.70
C GLN A 229 6.28 -13.95 -7.36
N ASN A 230 5.57 -15.07 -7.49
CA ASN A 230 6.07 -16.27 -8.15
C ASN A 230 6.29 -16.05 -9.66
N GLN A 231 5.41 -15.31 -10.34
CA GLN A 231 5.59 -14.95 -11.75
C GLN A 231 6.85 -14.09 -11.94
N VAL A 232 7.00 -13.01 -11.16
CA VAL A 232 8.19 -12.14 -11.18
C VAL A 232 9.46 -12.93 -10.88
N GLN A 233 9.45 -13.81 -9.88
CA GLN A 233 10.59 -14.68 -9.59
C GLN A 233 10.89 -15.63 -10.76
N SER A 234 9.88 -16.18 -11.43
CA SER A 234 10.07 -17.08 -12.58
C SER A 234 10.69 -16.37 -13.80
N ASP A 235 10.32 -15.10 -14.04
CA ASP A 235 10.89 -14.28 -15.10
C ASP A 235 12.31 -13.79 -14.75
N MET A 236 12.59 -13.53 -13.47
CA MET A 236 13.96 -13.29 -12.99
C MET A 236 14.84 -14.54 -13.11
N ASP A 237 14.37 -15.70 -12.68
CA ASP A 237 15.06 -17.00 -12.82
C ASP A 237 15.32 -17.33 -14.30
N ARG A 238 14.35 -17.05 -15.17
CA ARG A 238 14.49 -17.21 -16.63
C ARG A 238 15.55 -16.26 -17.18
N THR A 239 15.52 -14.99 -16.81
CA THR A 239 16.50 -13.97 -17.23
C THR A 239 17.91 -14.32 -16.73
N GLN A 240 18.04 -14.77 -15.48
CA GLN A 240 19.31 -15.20 -14.90
C GLN A 240 19.84 -16.48 -15.58
N ARG A 241 18.96 -17.44 -15.89
CA ARG A 241 19.32 -18.64 -16.65
C ARG A 241 19.76 -18.30 -18.07
N GLU A 242 19.06 -17.38 -18.74
CA GLU A 242 19.45 -16.92 -20.08
C GLU A 242 20.78 -16.17 -20.05
N PHE A 243 21.01 -15.30 -19.05
CA PHE A 243 22.31 -14.66 -18.84
C PHE A 243 23.43 -15.69 -18.65
N ILE A 244 23.23 -16.70 -17.80
CA ILE A 244 24.20 -17.79 -17.60
C ILE A 244 24.45 -18.57 -18.90
N LEU A 245 23.41 -18.89 -19.67
CA LEU A 245 23.54 -19.58 -20.95
C LEU A 245 24.25 -18.72 -22.01
N ARG A 246 23.98 -17.41 -22.08
CA ARG A 246 24.72 -16.46 -22.94
C ARG A 246 26.21 -16.37 -22.53
N GLN A 247 26.52 -16.35 -21.23
CA GLN A 247 27.91 -16.39 -20.75
C GLN A 247 28.60 -17.73 -21.06
N GLN A 248 27.89 -18.86 -20.93
CA GLN A 248 28.43 -20.19 -21.28
C GLN A 248 28.66 -20.32 -22.79
N LEU A 249 27.74 -19.86 -23.63
CA LEU A 249 27.93 -19.80 -25.09
C LEU A 249 29.16 -18.94 -25.43
N LYS A 250 29.26 -17.73 -24.88
CA LYS A 250 30.41 -16.84 -25.08
C LYS A 250 31.74 -17.48 -24.66
N ALA A 251 31.77 -18.20 -23.53
CA ALA A 251 32.95 -18.94 -23.10
C ALA A 251 33.32 -20.09 -24.06
N ILE A 252 32.34 -20.88 -24.50
CA ILE A 252 32.54 -21.96 -25.49
C ILE A 252 33.04 -21.38 -26.83
N GLN A 253 32.48 -20.26 -27.28
CA GLN A 253 32.86 -19.61 -28.53
C GLN A 253 34.26 -18.97 -28.46
N MET A 254 34.68 -18.49 -27.28
CA MET A 254 36.06 -18.09 -27.01
C MET A 254 37.03 -19.29 -27.02
N GLU A 255 36.66 -20.45 -26.43
CA GLU A 255 37.48 -21.67 -26.49
C GLU A 255 37.60 -22.26 -27.91
N LEU A 256 36.55 -22.11 -28.74
CA LEU A 256 36.55 -22.53 -30.15
C LEU A 256 37.37 -21.62 -31.08
N GLY A 257 37.74 -20.40 -30.63
CA GLY A 257 38.57 -19.47 -31.39
C GLY A 257 37.86 -18.75 -32.56
N GLU A 258 36.54 -18.82 -32.64
CA GLU A 258 35.74 -18.19 -33.71
C GLU A 258 35.23 -16.78 -33.35
N PHE A 259 35.59 -16.25 -32.17
CA PHE A 259 35.00 -15.00 -31.64
C PHE A 259 35.83 -13.74 -31.92
N ASP A 260 35.38 -12.95 -32.89
CA ASP A 260 35.51 -11.49 -32.85
C ASP A 260 34.31 -10.93 -32.08
N GLU A 261 34.55 -10.58 -30.81
CA GLU A 261 33.53 -10.11 -29.87
C GLU A 261 32.84 -8.81 -30.36
N SER A 262 33.61 -7.93 -31.00
CA SER A 262 33.15 -6.68 -31.64
C SER A 262 32.22 -6.95 -32.83
N ALA A 263 32.53 -7.95 -33.66
CA ALA A 263 31.68 -8.34 -34.80
C ALA A 263 30.37 -9.00 -34.36
N ALA A 264 30.36 -9.78 -33.27
CA ALA A 264 29.14 -10.35 -32.71
C ALA A 264 28.20 -9.27 -32.16
N GLU A 265 28.75 -8.34 -31.36
CA GLU A 265 28.01 -7.23 -30.74
C GLU A 265 27.37 -6.29 -31.79
N ALA A 266 28.12 -5.97 -32.85
CA ALA A 266 27.60 -5.14 -33.93
C ALA A 266 26.50 -5.83 -34.75
N ASN A 267 26.48 -7.17 -34.85
CA ASN A 267 25.39 -7.87 -35.53
C ASN A 267 24.09 -7.92 -34.69
N GLU A 268 24.18 -8.07 -33.35
CA GLU A 268 22.99 -7.96 -32.48
C GLU A 268 22.33 -6.57 -32.60
N LEU A 269 23.14 -5.50 -32.60
CA LEU A 269 22.63 -4.13 -32.82
C LEU A 269 22.12 -3.90 -34.24
N ARG A 270 22.74 -4.51 -35.27
CA ARG A 270 22.27 -4.45 -36.66
C ARG A 270 20.88 -5.03 -36.82
N GLU A 271 20.60 -6.19 -36.24
CA GLU A 271 19.30 -6.84 -36.32
C GLU A 271 18.22 -6.01 -35.62
N GLN A 272 18.52 -5.46 -34.44
CA GLN A 272 17.61 -4.55 -33.73
C GLN A 272 17.29 -3.28 -34.52
N LEU A 273 18.28 -2.61 -35.10
CA LEU A 273 18.11 -1.38 -35.90
C LEU A 273 17.48 -1.63 -37.28
N ALA A 274 17.50 -2.87 -37.77
CA ALA A 274 16.80 -3.30 -38.99
C ALA A 274 15.33 -3.63 -38.73
N ALA A 275 14.96 -4.02 -37.50
CA ALA A 275 13.59 -4.38 -37.12
C ALA A 275 12.65 -3.17 -36.87
N ILE A 276 13.18 -1.95 -36.88
CA ILE A 276 12.48 -0.70 -36.50
C ILE A 276 12.51 0.29 -37.65
N GLU A 277 11.42 1.01 -37.93
CA GLU A 277 11.32 2.03 -38.99
C GLU A 277 11.94 3.38 -38.58
N LEU A 278 13.28 3.40 -38.50
CA LEU A 278 14.07 4.62 -38.26
C LEU A 278 13.97 5.62 -39.44
N PRO A 279 13.72 6.92 -39.18
CA PRO A 279 13.79 7.98 -40.20
C PRO A 279 15.18 8.09 -40.87
N ASP A 280 15.23 8.49 -42.14
CA ASP A 280 16.45 8.48 -42.98
C ASP A 280 17.70 9.07 -42.32
N GLU A 281 17.62 10.27 -41.75
CA GLU A 281 18.77 10.92 -41.09
C GLU A 281 19.19 10.22 -39.79
N VAL A 282 18.26 9.53 -39.10
CA VAL A 282 18.57 8.70 -37.92
C VAL A 282 19.23 7.40 -38.36
N ARG A 283 18.66 6.69 -39.36
CA ARG A 283 19.20 5.44 -39.89
C ARG A 283 20.64 5.62 -40.41
N LYS A 284 20.85 6.60 -41.28
CA LYS A 284 22.15 7.02 -41.82
C LYS A 284 23.20 7.34 -40.75
N GLN A 285 22.78 7.89 -39.61
CA GLN A 285 23.67 8.18 -38.48
C GLN A 285 23.88 6.94 -37.59
N ALA A 286 22.89 6.04 -37.46
CA ALA A 286 23.04 4.76 -36.78
C ALA A 286 23.99 3.82 -37.56
N ASP A 287 23.75 3.61 -38.86
CA ASP A 287 24.59 2.80 -39.74
C ASP A 287 26.06 3.25 -39.72
N ARG A 288 26.28 4.57 -39.68
CA ARG A 288 27.62 5.17 -39.60
C ARG A 288 28.35 4.84 -38.29
N GLU A 289 27.65 4.82 -37.17
CA GLU A 289 28.27 4.51 -35.87
C GLU A 289 28.37 2.99 -35.66
N LEU A 290 27.43 2.21 -36.21
CA LEU A 290 27.48 0.75 -36.28
C LEU A 290 28.74 0.27 -37.02
N GLY A 291 28.99 0.82 -38.22
CA GLY A 291 30.22 0.53 -38.98
C GLY A 291 31.51 1.03 -38.32
N ARG A 292 31.42 1.93 -37.33
CA ARG A 292 32.57 2.28 -36.46
C ARG A 292 32.74 1.27 -35.33
N LEU A 293 31.66 0.77 -34.73
CA LEU A 293 31.68 -0.27 -33.70
C LEU A 293 32.36 -1.54 -34.23
N GLU A 294 31.99 -2.00 -35.43
CA GLU A 294 32.59 -3.16 -36.11
C GLU A 294 34.11 -3.09 -36.31
N ASN A 295 34.68 -1.88 -36.37
CA ASN A 295 36.09 -1.64 -36.67
C ASN A 295 36.86 -1.07 -35.46
N LEU A 296 36.21 -0.91 -34.31
CA LEU A 296 36.83 -0.43 -33.08
C LEU A 296 37.16 -1.62 -32.18
N PRO A 297 38.42 -1.76 -31.70
CA PRO A 297 38.73 -2.76 -30.68
C PRO A 297 37.88 -2.52 -29.41
N PRO A 298 37.33 -3.56 -28.75
CA PRO A 298 36.50 -3.41 -27.54
C PRO A 298 37.17 -2.67 -26.38
N ALA A 299 38.51 -2.63 -26.34
CA ALA A 299 39.29 -1.87 -25.37
C ALA A 299 39.34 -0.35 -25.63
N ALA A 300 38.79 0.15 -26.75
CA ALA A 300 38.75 1.57 -27.06
C ALA A 300 37.66 2.31 -26.26
N ALA A 301 38.01 3.44 -25.65
CA ALA A 301 37.08 4.23 -24.82
C ALA A 301 35.82 4.72 -25.59
N GLU A 302 35.88 4.78 -26.92
CA GLU A 302 34.72 5.12 -27.76
C GLU A 302 33.76 3.94 -28.00
N HIS A 303 34.21 2.68 -27.86
CA HIS A 303 33.41 1.49 -28.17
C HIS A 303 32.13 1.44 -27.33
N GLY A 304 32.28 1.51 -26.00
CA GLY A 304 31.13 1.54 -25.08
C GLY A 304 30.21 2.75 -25.28
N VAL A 305 30.76 3.92 -25.64
CA VAL A 305 29.96 5.13 -25.92
C VAL A 305 29.13 4.97 -27.19
N ILE A 306 29.69 4.36 -28.23
CA ILE A 306 29.00 4.07 -29.49
C ILE A 306 27.93 2.99 -29.29
N ARG A 307 28.28 1.90 -28.58
CA ARG A 307 27.34 0.85 -28.18
C ARG A 307 26.13 1.42 -27.45
N THR A 308 26.33 2.12 -26.33
CA THR A 308 25.23 2.71 -25.55
C THR A 308 24.40 3.70 -26.38
N TYR A 309 25.02 4.47 -27.28
CA TYR A 309 24.29 5.34 -28.19
C TYR A 309 23.39 4.57 -29.18
N LEU A 310 23.85 3.44 -29.72
CA LEU A 310 23.06 2.58 -30.61
C LEU A 310 21.96 1.82 -29.85
N GLU A 311 22.26 1.31 -28.65
CA GLU A 311 21.26 0.72 -27.73
C GLU A 311 20.15 1.72 -27.39
N TRP A 312 20.46 3.01 -27.21
CA TRP A 312 19.45 4.05 -27.01
C TRP A 312 18.63 4.37 -28.26
N ILE A 313 19.17 4.23 -29.47
CA ILE A 313 18.37 4.35 -30.71
C ILE A 313 17.45 3.13 -30.85
N ALA A 314 17.98 1.93 -30.64
CA ALA A 314 17.24 0.66 -30.80
C ALA A 314 16.15 0.44 -29.74
N SER A 315 16.27 1.03 -28.54
CA SER A 315 15.27 0.92 -27.47
C SER A 315 14.21 2.03 -27.46
N LEU A 316 14.25 2.97 -28.41
CA LEU A 316 13.21 4.00 -28.55
C LEU A 316 12.08 3.53 -29.48
N PRO A 317 10.81 3.82 -29.14
CA PRO A 317 9.65 3.31 -29.87
C PRO A 317 9.31 4.17 -31.10
N TRP A 318 10.21 4.25 -32.08
CA TRP A 318 10.09 5.18 -33.22
C TRP A 318 8.77 5.05 -34.00
N ASP A 319 8.39 3.81 -34.31
CA ASP A 319 7.22 3.43 -35.13
C ASP A 319 6.02 2.97 -34.29
N LYS A 320 6.24 2.48 -33.08
CA LYS A 320 5.21 1.98 -32.17
C LYS A 320 4.38 3.10 -31.52
N ALA A 321 3.13 3.23 -31.94
CA ALA A 321 2.10 4.06 -31.30
C ALA A 321 1.08 3.20 -30.52
N THR A 322 0.33 3.83 -29.62
CA THR A 322 -0.93 3.32 -29.05
C THR A 322 -2.12 3.85 -29.85
N ASP A 323 -3.22 3.08 -29.92
CA ASP A 323 -4.45 3.50 -30.61
C ASP A 323 -5.22 4.56 -29.81
N ASP A 324 -5.22 5.80 -30.30
CA ASP A 324 -5.90 6.95 -29.68
C ASP A 324 -7.43 6.74 -29.61
N ASN A 325 -7.96 6.55 -28.39
CA ASN A 325 -9.40 6.62 -28.16
C ASN A 325 -9.85 8.08 -27.94
N LEU A 326 -10.45 8.69 -28.96
CA LEU A 326 -11.01 10.05 -28.89
C LEU A 326 -12.53 10.05 -28.70
N ASP A 327 -13.12 9.03 -28.09
CA ASP A 327 -14.53 9.10 -27.69
C ASP A 327 -14.74 9.97 -26.43
N LEU A 328 -15.72 10.88 -26.51
CA LEU A 328 -15.98 11.86 -25.46
C LEU A 328 -16.95 11.31 -24.40
N ASP A 329 -17.88 10.47 -24.81
CA ASP A 329 -18.84 9.83 -23.89
C ASP A 329 -18.10 8.79 -23.02
N HIS A 330 -17.21 7.99 -23.61
CA HIS A 330 -16.26 7.16 -22.87
C HIS A 330 -15.33 7.97 -21.94
N ALA A 331 -14.74 9.07 -22.42
CA ALA A 331 -13.87 9.89 -21.58
C ALA A 331 -14.62 10.52 -20.40
N ALA A 332 -15.88 10.91 -20.57
CA ALA A 332 -16.73 11.39 -19.48
C ALA A 332 -16.96 10.28 -18.44
N GLN A 333 -17.34 9.08 -18.89
CA GLN A 333 -17.54 7.91 -18.02
C GLN A 333 -16.27 7.57 -17.22
N VAL A 334 -15.09 7.58 -17.84
CA VAL A 334 -13.81 7.31 -17.16
C VAL A 334 -13.49 8.38 -16.10
N LEU A 335 -13.75 9.65 -16.40
CA LEU A 335 -13.54 10.74 -15.44
C LEU A 335 -14.53 10.69 -14.27
N ASP A 336 -15.77 10.28 -14.51
CA ASP A 336 -16.81 10.09 -13.47
C ASP A 336 -16.60 8.83 -12.62
N GLU A 337 -15.99 7.78 -13.18
CA GLU A 337 -15.59 6.56 -12.46
C GLU A 337 -14.39 6.82 -11.55
N ASP A 338 -13.35 7.51 -12.04
CA ASP A 338 -12.11 7.73 -11.29
C ASP A 338 -12.18 8.88 -10.27
N HIS A 339 -13.09 9.85 -10.43
CA HIS A 339 -13.17 11.07 -9.60
C HIS A 339 -14.60 11.46 -9.27
N TYR A 340 -14.92 11.65 -7.99
CA TYR A 340 -16.23 12.19 -7.58
C TYR A 340 -16.26 13.73 -7.65
N GLY A 341 -17.38 14.30 -8.13
CA GLY A 341 -17.53 15.75 -8.31
C GLY A 341 -16.64 16.33 -9.41
N LEU A 342 -15.99 17.47 -9.16
CA LEU A 342 -15.05 18.16 -10.06
C LEU A 342 -15.61 18.52 -11.45
N GLU A 343 -16.91 18.81 -11.53
CA GLU A 343 -17.68 18.96 -12.76
C GLU A 343 -17.04 19.95 -13.74
N GLN A 344 -16.64 21.13 -13.27
CA GLN A 344 -16.00 22.18 -14.09
C GLN A 344 -14.61 21.75 -14.63
N VAL A 345 -13.90 20.87 -13.91
CA VAL A 345 -12.59 20.37 -14.34
C VAL A 345 -12.78 19.28 -15.40
N LYS A 346 -13.75 18.38 -15.19
CA LYS A 346 -14.12 17.35 -16.17
C LYS A 346 -14.63 17.95 -17.47
N GLU A 347 -15.56 18.91 -17.39
CA GLU A 347 -16.04 19.68 -18.54
C GLU A 347 -14.88 20.30 -19.31
N ARG A 348 -13.92 20.94 -18.61
CA ARG A 348 -12.74 21.54 -19.24
C ARG A 348 -11.77 20.54 -19.87
N ILE A 349 -11.66 19.33 -19.32
CA ILE A 349 -10.91 18.22 -19.94
C ILE A 349 -11.63 17.76 -21.22
N LEU A 350 -12.94 17.56 -21.18
CA LEU A 350 -13.75 17.14 -22.32
C LEU A 350 -13.74 18.17 -23.46
N GLU A 351 -13.80 19.47 -23.14
CA GLU A 351 -13.58 20.55 -24.13
C GLU A 351 -12.22 20.41 -24.84
N PHE A 352 -11.14 20.14 -24.08
CA PHE A 352 -9.80 19.99 -24.64
C PHE A 352 -9.69 18.76 -25.56
N LEU A 353 -10.29 17.64 -25.16
CA LEU A 353 -10.37 16.42 -25.98
C LEU A 353 -11.22 16.64 -27.24
N ALA A 354 -12.33 17.39 -27.14
CA ALA A 354 -13.18 17.74 -28.27
C ALA A 354 -12.44 18.61 -29.30
N VAL A 355 -11.63 19.57 -28.86
CA VAL A 355 -10.78 20.37 -29.76
C VAL A 355 -9.74 19.48 -30.48
N ARG A 356 -9.12 18.50 -29.79
CA ARG A 356 -8.23 17.53 -30.45
C ARG A 356 -8.96 16.62 -31.44
N LYS A 357 -10.16 16.14 -31.10
CA LYS A 357 -11.03 15.32 -31.99
C LYS A 357 -11.38 16.06 -33.28
N LEU A 358 -11.59 17.38 -33.21
CA LEU A 358 -11.90 18.23 -34.36
C LEU A 358 -10.66 18.69 -35.14
N ASN A 359 -9.49 18.80 -34.51
CA ASN A 359 -8.24 19.18 -35.18
C ASN A 359 -7.01 18.47 -34.56
N PRO A 360 -6.68 17.25 -35.01
CA PRO A 360 -5.53 16.49 -34.53
C PRO A 360 -4.17 17.16 -34.79
N GLN A 361 -4.11 18.08 -35.76
CA GLN A 361 -2.88 18.81 -36.15
C GLN A 361 -2.79 20.20 -35.51
N ALA A 362 -3.70 20.54 -34.58
CA ALA A 362 -3.60 21.77 -33.81
C ALA A 362 -2.31 21.75 -32.96
N ARG A 363 -1.57 22.87 -32.96
CA ARG A 363 -0.55 23.14 -31.93
C ARG A 363 -1.27 23.44 -30.61
N GLY A 364 -1.69 22.38 -29.94
CA GLY A 364 -2.51 22.46 -28.74
C GLY A 364 -1.81 23.17 -27.58
N SER A 365 -2.60 23.84 -26.75
CA SER A 365 -2.17 24.28 -25.42
C SER A 365 -1.82 23.07 -24.55
N ILE A 366 -0.89 23.24 -23.62
CA ILE A 366 -0.63 22.26 -22.56
C ILE A 366 -1.71 22.45 -21.48
N LEU A 367 -2.32 21.36 -21.00
CA LEU A 367 -3.19 21.41 -19.82
C LEU A 367 -2.33 21.59 -18.56
N SER A 368 -2.70 22.55 -17.72
CA SER A 368 -2.05 22.81 -16.43
C SER A 368 -3.10 22.74 -15.33
N PHE A 369 -2.94 21.78 -14.40
CA PHE A 369 -3.80 21.62 -13.25
C PHE A 369 -3.20 22.38 -12.06
N VAL A 370 -3.88 23.43 -11.61
CA VAL A 370 -3.41 24.29 -10.51
C VAL A 370 -4.30 24.09 -9.29
N GLY A 371 -3.70 23.87 -8.13
CA GLY A 371 -4.39 23.64 -6.86
C GLY A 371 -3.44 23.10 -5.80
N PRO A 372 -3.86 23.04 -4.52
CA PRO A 372 -3.02 22.57 -3.41
C PRO A 372 -2.56 21.10 -3.58
N PRO A 373 -1.63 20.60 -2.73
CA PRO A 373 -1.34 19.16 -2.66
C PRO A 373 -2.61 18.35 -2.30
N GLY A 374 -2.63 17.07 -2.67
CA GLY A 374 -3.72 16.14 -2.35
C GLY A 374 -4.96 16.19 -3.26
N VAL A 375 -5.20 17.26 -4.04
CA VAL A 375 -6.44 17.45 -4.84
C VAL A 375 -6.55 16.59 -6.12
N GLY A 376 -5.91 15.43 -6.18
CA GLY A 376 -6.06 14.49 -7.31
C GLY A 376 -5.44 14.92 -8.65
N LYS A 377 -4.57 15.95 -8.69
CA LYS A 377 -3.91 16.41 -9.94
C LYS A 377 -3.26 15.25 -10.72
N THR A 378 -2.51 14.40 -10.02
CA THR A 378 -1.76 13.28 -10.62
C THR A 378 -2.65 12.08 -10.97
N SER A 379 -3.79 11.88 -10.30
CA SER A 379 -4.78 10.87 -10.68
C SER A 379 -5.61 11.32 -11.88
N LEU A 380 -5.96 12.61 -12.01
CA LEU A 380 -6.60 13.17 -13.20
C LEU A 380 -5.76 12.91 -14.47
N GLY A 381 -4.44 13.11 -14.39
CA GLY A 381 -3.52 12.78 -15.50
C GLY A 381 -3.59 11.30 -15.93
N LYS A 382 -3.68 10.38 -14.97
CA LYS A 382 -3.85 8.93 -15.23
C LYS A 382 -5.20 8.62 -15.87
N SER A 383 -6.29 9.22 -15.39
CA SER A 383 -7.63 9.04 -15.94
C SER A 383 -7.74 9.54 -17.38
N ILE A 384 -7.07 10.64 -17.72
CA ILE A 384 -7.01 11.13 -19.11
C ILE A 384 -6.25 10.14 -20.00
N ALA A 385 -5.16 9.54 -19.51
CA ALA A 385 -4.43 8.51 -20.25
C ALA A 385 -5.28 7.23 -20.45
N ARG A 386 -5.97 6.78 -19.39
CA ARG A 386 -6.94 5.67 -19.42
C ARG A 386 -8.05 5.90 -20.45
N ALA A 387 -8.67 7.08 -20.43
CA ALA A 387 -9.71 7.48 -21.39
C ALA A 387 -9.20 7.50 -22.84
N LEU A 388 -7.94 7.92 -23.05
CA LEU A 388 -7.31 8.03 -24.37
C LEU A 388 -6.71 6.72 -24.91
N GLY A 389 -6.65 5.65 -24.12
CA GLY A 389 -5.95 4.42 -24.49
C GLY A 389 -4.43 4.56 -24.59
N ARG A 390 -3.84 5.59 -23.96
CA ARG A 390 -2.43 5.95 -24.05
C ARG A 390 -1.64 5.50 -22.83
N GLU A 391 -0.37 5.15 -23.03
CA GLU A 391 0.58 4.94 -21.95
C GLU A 391 0.78 6.23 -21.14
N PHE A 392 0.86 6.11 -19.82
CA PHE A 392 0.99 7.24 -18.88
C PHE A 392 2.39 7.29 -18.29
N GLU A 393 3.06 8.44 -18.42
CA GLU A 393 4.37 8.66 -17.81
C GLU A 393 4.41 9.94 -16.96
N ARG A 394 5.10 9.87 -15.80
CA ARG A 394 5.13 10.95 -14.81
C ARG A 394 6.54 11.48 -14.60
N ILE A 395 6.77 12.70 -15.08
CA ILE A 395 8.03 13.43 -14.94
C ILE A 395 7.88 14.43 -13.79
N SER A 396 8.60 14.24 -12.68
CA SER A 396 8.75 15.31 -11.67
C SER A 396 9.68 16.40 -12.22
N ALA A 397 9.23 17.64 -12.22
CA ALA A 397 10.08 18.83 -12.37
C ALA A 397 10.54 19.37 -10.99
N GLY A 398 9.89 18.96 -9.90
CA GLY A 398 10.26 19.30 -8.53
C GLY A 398 11.74 18.99 -8.24
N GLY A 399 12.50 20.06 -7.95
CA GLY A 399 13.92 19.97 -7.61
C GLY A 399 14.90 20.03 -8.80
N VAL A 400 14.43 19.99 -10.05
CA VAL A 400 15.25 20.13 -11.27
C VAL A 400 15.93 21.49 -11.30
N ARG A 401 17.22 21.53 -11.64
CA ARG A 401 18.06 22.75 -11.65
C ARG A 401 18.97 22.90 -12.87
N ASP A 402 19.15 21.86 -13.67
CA ASP A 402 19.96 21.90 -14.91
C ASP A 402 19.12 21.54 -16.15
N GLU A 403 19.32 22.29 -17.25
CA GLU A 403 18.78 21.97 -18.58
C GLU A 403 19.19 20.55 -19.02
N ALA A 404 20.37 20.10 -18.60
CA ALA A 404 20.89 18.77 -18.89
C ALA A 404 20.07 17.63 -18.25
N GLU A 405 19.29 17.87 -17.20
CA GLU A 405 18.36 16.87 -16.67
C GLU A 405 17.24 16.57 -17.69
N ILE A 406 16.72 17.62 -18.33
CA ILE A 406 15.62 17.54 -19.31
C ILE A 406 16.12 17.07 -20.69
N ARG A 407 17.26 17.60 -21.16
CA ARG A 407 17.79 17.34 -22.52
C ARG A 407 18.87 16.25 -22.59
N GLY A 408 19.54 15.96 -21.49
CA GLY A 408 20.69 15.05 -21.44
C GLY A 408 22.02 15.73 -21.73
N HIS A 409 23.11 15.04 -21.45
CA HIS A 409 24.46 15.51 -21.74
C HIS A 409 24.91 15.08 -23.14
N ARG A 410 25.88 15.80 -23.73
CA ARG A 410 26.54 15.33 -24.96
C ARG A 410 27.26 14.00 -24.68
N ARG A 411 27.06 12.99 -25.54
CA ARG A 411 27.70 11.65 -25.46
C ARG A 411 29.24 11.65 -25.40
N THR A 412 29.89 12.79 -25.57
CA THR A 412 31.34 12.99 -25.40
C THR A 412 31.78 13.11 -23.93
N TYR A 413 30.86 13.26 -22.98
CA TYR A 413 31.16 13.22 -21.55
C TYR A 413 31.06 11.79 -21.02
N ILE A 414 31.98 11.41 -20.14
CA ILE A 414 31.96 10.11 -19.45
C ILE A 414 30.70 10.07 -18.57
N GLY A 415 29.89 9.01 -18.72
CA GLY A 415 28.61 8.88 -18.01
C GLY A 415 27.45 9.71 -18.58
N ALA A 416 27.58 10.28 -19.79
CA ALA A 416 26.51 11.02 -20.43
C ALA A 416 25.28 10.13 -20.72
N MET A 417 24.12 10.55 -20.20
CA MET A 417 22.82 9.91 -20.41
C MET A 417 21.87 10.85 -21.17
N PRO A 418 20.89 10.31 -21.92
CA PRO A 418 19.77 11.09 -22.44
C PRO A 418 18.94 11.72 -21.31
N GLY A 419 18.31 12.86 -21.60
CA GLY A 419 17.48 13.59 -20.64
C GLY A 419 16.16 12.90 -20.32
N THR A 420 15.49 13.34 -19.26
CA THR A 420 14.31 12.67 -18.67
C THR A 420 13.20 12.39 -19.68
N ILE A 421 12.97 13.27 -20.66
CA ILE A 421 11.96 13.05 -21.72
C ILE A 421 12.30 11.84 -22.60
N ILE A 422 13.58 11.63 -22.94
CA ILE A 422 14.02 10.51 -23.78
C ILE A 422 14.02 9.20 -22.99
N ARG A 423 14.29 9.25 -21.68
CA ARG A 423 14.15 8.09 -20.79
C ARG A 423 12.67 7.68 -20.68
N ALA A 424 11.79 8.62 -20.33
CA ALA A 424 10.36 8.37 -20.24
C ALA A 424 9.72 7.92 -21.58
N LEU A 425 10.23 8.37 -22.74
CA LEU A 425 9.80 7.82 -24.06
C LEU A 425 10.16 6.33 -24.24
N ARG A 426 11.32 5.90 -23.74
CA ARG A 426 11.71 4.48 -23.75
C ARG A 426 10.88 3.69 -22.75
N ASP A 427 10.71 4.22 -21.54
CA ASP A 427 10.00 3.56 -20.44
C ASP A 427 8.50 3.36 -20.79
N ALA A 428 7.87 4.36 -21.43
CA ALA A 428 6.52 4.26 -21.99
C ALA A 428 6.36 3.29 -23.17
N GLY A 429 7.45 2.87 -23.83
CA GLY A 429 7.41 1.94 -24.96
C GLY A 429 6.51 2.35 -26.14
N SER A 430 6.14 3.63 -26.28
CA SER A 430 5.32 4.18 -27.38
C SER A 430 5.76 5.61 -27.75
N ASN A 431 5.48 6.07 -28.97
CA ASN A 431 5.79 7.43 -29.43
C ASN A 431 4.72 8.49 -29.11
N ASN A 432 3.53 8.08 -28.67
CA ASN A 432 2.40 8.96 -28.32
C ASN A 432 1.94 8.93 -26.84
N PRO A 433 2.79 8.71 -25.81
CA PRO A 433 2.34 8.64 -24.42
C PRO A 433 1.80 9.98 -23.92
N LEU A 434 1.06 9.92 -22.81
CA LEU A 434 0.68 11.10 -22.04
C LEU A 434 1.76 11.35 -20.98
N PHE A 435 2.62 12.35 -21.24
CA PHE A 435 3.53 12.87 -20.22
C PHE A 435 2.81 13.85 -19.30
N MET A 436 2.71 13.48 -18.02
CA MET A 436 2.39 14.43 -16.96
C MET A 436 3.67 14.98 -16.36
N ILE A 437 3.84 16.31 -16.44
CA ILE A 437 4.88 17.03 -15.70
C ILE A 437 4.28 17.48 -14.37
N ASP A 438 4.82 16.97 -13.27
CA ASP A 438 4.38 17.21 -11.90
C ASP A 438 5.35 18.19 -11.20
N GLU A 439 4.86 19.05 -10.31
CA GLU A 439 5.67 20.06 -9.58
C GLU A 439 6.50 20.97 -10.52
N ILE A 440 5.81 21.75 -11.37
CA ILE A 440 6.41 22.67 -12.36
C ILE A 440 6.53 24.12 -11.84
N ASP A 441 6.12 24.35 -10.59
CA ASP A 441 6.06 25.61 -9.85
C ASP A 441 7.31 25.91 -8.99
#